data_AF-A0A165EAC4-F1
#
_entry.id   AF-A0A165EAC4-F1
#
_cell.length_a   1.000
_cell.length_b   1.000
_cell.length_c   1.000
_cell.angle_alpha   90.00
_cell.angle_beta   90.00
_cell.angle_gamma   90.00
#
_symmetry.space_group_name_H-M   'P 1'
#
loop_
_entity.id
_entity.type
_entity.pdbx_description
1 polymer ?
#
loop_
_entity_poly.entity_id
_entity_poly.type
_entity_poly.pdbx_seq_one_letter_code
_entity_poly.pdbx_strand_id
1 'polypeptide(L)' 'SFMLGNHHSALQHPLVIEAYIQEELDIDRFSSPFLQSEVEDQLGSHFRSSLLTIVEKARSPGKFHVMCNLSYKDETVY' A
#
# COMPACT_ATOMS: atom_id res chain seq x y z
N SER A 1 -3.97 -16.42 -2.50
CA SER A 1 -3.07 -15.25 -2.47
C SER A 1 -3.55 -14.29 -1.40
N PHE A 2 -2.66 -13.87 -0.48
CA PHE A 2 -2.92 -12.77 0.45
C PHE A 2 -2.95 -11.41 -0.25
N MET A 3 -2.27 -11.33 -1.40
CA MET A 3 -2.11 -10.11 -2.19
C MET A 3 -3.23 -9.98 -3.22
N LEU A 4 -3.91 -8.84 -3.19
CA LEU A 4 -4.79 -8.34 -4.24
C LEU A 4 -4.00 -7.36 -5.12
N GLY A 5 -4.37 -7.19 -6.40
CA GLY A 5 -3.66 -6.32 -7.32
C GLY A 5 -3.91 -4.84 -7.03
N ASN A 6 -2.85 -4.05 -6.84
CA ASN A 6 -2.93 -2.61 -6.53
C ASN A 6 -3.74 -1.80 -7.56
N HIS A 7 -4.27 -0.66 -7.12
CA HIS A 7 -4.99 0.26 -8.00
C HIS A 7 -4.07 0.82 -9.09
N HIS A 8 -4.62 1.20 -10.25
CA HIS A 8 -3.82 1.66 -11.40
C HIS A 8 -2.93 2.87 -11.05
N SER A 9 -3.40 3.79 -10.21
CA SER A 9 -2.61 4.95 -9.77
C SER A 9 -1.36 4.55 -8.99
N ALA A 10 -1.41 3.47 -8.22
CA ALA A 10 -0.24 2.93 -7.52
C ALA A 10 0.76 2.31 -8.50
N LEU A 11 0.27 1.56 -9.51
CA LEU A 11 1.12 0.94 -10.53
C LEU A 11 1.88 1.96 -11.38
N GLN A 12 1.34 3.17 -11.55
CA GLN A 12 1.99 4.23 -12.31
C GLN A 12 3.10 4.96 -11.54
N HIS A 13 3.16 4.87 -10.21
CA HIS A 13 4.14 5.61 -9.40
C HIS A 13 4.88 4.68 -8.40
N PRO A 14 5.60 3.65 -8.89
CA PRO A 14 6.29 2.68 -8.02
C PRO A 14 7.34 3.35 -7.11
N LEU A 15 8.07 4.34 -7.62
CA LEU A 15 9.09 5.07 -6.86
C LEU A 15 8.51 5.86 -5.68
N VAL A 16 7.26 6.34 -5.79
CA VAL A 16 6.57 7.02 -4.69
C VAL A 16 6.24 6.04 -3.58
N ILE A 17 5.86 4.81 -3.93
CA ILE A 17 5.57 3.75 -2.96
C ILE A 17 6.84 3.30 -2.25
N GLU A 18 7.93 3.08 -2.99
CA GLU A 18 9.23 2.72 -2.40
C GLU A 18 9.73 3.78 -1.42
N ALA A 19 9.67 5.06 -1.82
CA ALA A 19 10.03 6.16 -0.94
C ALA A 19 9.16 6.21 0.31
N TYR A 20 7.85 6.04 0.17
CA TYR A 20 6.91 5.98 1.30
C TYR A 20 7.22 4.81 2.25
N ILE A 21 7.47 3.61 1.72
CA ILE A 21 7.85 2.45 2.54
C ILE A 21 9.13 2.73 3.31
N GLN A 22 10.15 3.31 2.66
CA GLN A 22 11.40 3.65 3.33
C GLN A 22 11.19 4.70 4.43
N GLU A 23 10.43 5.76 4.16
CA GLU A 23 10.09 6.78 5.17
C GLU A 23 9.39 6.18 6.39
N GLU A 24 8.44 5.25 6.20
CA GLU A 24 7.71 4.60 7.30
C GLU A 24 8.58 3.59 8.07
N LEU A 25 9.57 2.97 7.41
CA LEU A 25 10.59 2.14 8.08
C LEU A 25 11.54 3.00 8.91
N ASP A 26 11.99 4.14 8.39
CA ASP A 26 12.93 5.04 9.08
C ASP A 26 12.35 5.64 10.37
N ILE A 27 11.02 5.70 10.49
CA ILE A 27 10.29 6.17 11.69
C ILE A 27 9.67 5.03 12.51
N ASP A 28 10.09 3.78 12.29
CA ASP A 28 9.65 2.58 13.01
C ASP A 28 8.14 2.31 12.98
N ARG A 29 7.41 2.84 12.00
CA ARG A 29 5.98 2.55 11.81
C ARG A 29 5.76 1.27 11.04
N PHE A 30 6.64 0.99 10.09
CA PHE A 30 6.69 -0.30 9.41
C PHE A 30 7.78 -1.17 10.02
N SER A 31 7.61 -2.48 9.88
CA SER A 31 8.59 -3.47 10.32
C SER A 31 8.97 -4.35 9.15
N SER A 32 10.25 -4.63 9.00
CA SER A 32 10.83 -5.37 7.89
C SER A 32 12.26 -5.80 8.27
N PRO A 33 12.80 -6.89 7.72
CA PRO A 33 12.18 -7.80 6.74
C PRO A 33 11.44 -8.98 7.39
N PHE A 34 10.40 -9.46 6.71
CA PHE A 34 9.71 -10.72 7.03
C PHE A 34 9.73 -11.64 5.81
N LEU A 35 9.90 -12.94 6.04
CA LEU A 35 9.65 -13.96 5.04
C LEU A 35 8.14 -14.11 4.82
N GLN A 36 7.74 -14.50 3.61
CA GLN A 36 6.33 -14.71 3.30
C GLN A 36 5.67 -15.72 4.26
N SER A 37 6.36 -16.81 4.60
CA SER A 37 5.86 -17.81 5.55
C SER A 37 5.64 -17.23 6.95
N GLU A 38 6.53 -16.34 7.42
CA GLU A 38 6.38 -15.71 8.74
C GLU A 38 5.15 -14.79 8.78
N VAL A 39 4.92 -14.05 7.69
CA VAL A 39 3.73 -13.20 7.53
C VAL A 39 2.46 -14.05 7.48
N GLU A 40 2.49 -15.15 6.72
CA GLU A 40 1.35 -16.07 6.60
C GLU A 40 1.01 -16.76 7.93
N ASP A 41 2.02 -17.17 8.69
CA ASP A 41 1.86 -17.77 10.02
C ASP A 41 1.33 -16.76 11.05
N GLN A 42 1.81 -15.51 11.02
CA GLN A 42 1.39 -14.46 11.95
C GLN A 42 -0.02 -13.93 11.68
N LEU A 43 -0.36 -13.70 10.42
CA LEU A 43 -1.65 -13.09 10.03
C LEU A 43 -2.76 -14.12 9.83
N GLY A 44 -2.39 -15.39 9.63
CA GLY A 44 -3.32 -16.49 9.44
C GLY A 44 -4.07 -16.46 8.10
N SER A 45 -4.80 -17.53 7.82
CA SER A 45 -5.36 -17.82 6.49
C SER A 45 -6.44 -16.83 5.98
N HIS A 46 -7.05 -16.06 6.88
CA HIS A 46 -8.14 -15.13 6.56
C HIS A 46 -7.66 -13.72 6.19
N PHE A 47 -6.36 -13.44 6.32
CA PHE A 47 -5.82 -12.14 5.98
C PHE A 47 -5.87 -11.87 4.47
N ARG A 48 -6.15 -10.60 4.14
CA ARG A 48 -6.05 -10.04 2.79
C ARG A 48 -5.42 -8.66 2.90
N SER A 49 -4.39 -8.41 2.11
CA SER A 49 -3.78 -7.09 2.04
C SER A 49 -4.75 -6.09 1.41
N SER A 50 -4.81 -4.89 1.95
CA SER A 50 -5.47 -3.75 1.29
C SER A 50 -4.71 -3.33 0.04
N LEU A 51 -5.43 -2.84 -0.97
CA LEU A 51 -4.80 -2.28 -2.18
C LEU A 51 -4.16 -0.94 -1.85
N LEU A 52 -3.00 -0.65 -2.44
CA LEU A 52 -2.45 0.70 -2.39
C LEU A 52 -3.10 1.56 -3.48
N THR A 53 -3.39 2.80 -3.10
CA THR A 53 -3.87 3.87 -3.98
C THR A 53 -3.00 5.10 -3.77
N ILE A 54 -2.69 5.79 -4.86
CA ILE A 54 -1.96 7.06 -4.82
C ILE A 54 -2.88 8.20 -5.24
N VAL A 55 -2.81 9.30 -4.49
CA VAL A 55 -3.56 10.54 -4.73
C VAL A 55 -2.61 11.73 -4.64
N GLU A 56 -2.66 12.65 -5.59
CA GLU A 56 -1.86 13.87 -5.54
C GLU A 56 -2.36 14.82 -4.45
N LYS A 57 -1.44 15.47 -3.73
CA LYS A 57 -1.76 16.44 -2.68
C LYS A 57 -2.35 17.69 -3.31
N ALA A 58 -3.57 18.05 -2.85
CA ALA A 58 -4.20 19.29 -3.25
C ALA A 58 -3.24 20.48 -3.00
N ARG A 59 -3.04 21.30 -4.03
CA ARG A 59 -2.18 22.50 -4.00
C ARG A 59 -0.69 22.21 -3.74
N SER A 60 -0.22 20.98 -3.95
CA SER A 60 1.20 20.62 -3.85
C SER A 60 1.60 19.69 -5.00
N PRO A 61 1.79 20.23 -6.22
CA PRO A 61 2.11 19.44 -7.40
C PRO A 61 3.33 18.54 -7.20
N GLY A 62 3.23 17.29 -7.63
CA GLY A 62 4.29 16.29 -7.50
C GLY A 62 4.50 15.73 -6.10
N LYS A 63 3.67 16.11 -5.12
CA LYS A 63 3.62 15.45 -3.81
C LYS A 63 2.39 14.55 -3.75
N PHE A 64 2.58 13.35 -3.21
CA PHE A 64 1.55 12.32 -3.22
C PHE A 64 1.19 11.86 -1.80
N HIS A 65 -0.02 11.35 -1.65
CA HIS A 65 -0.45 10.52 -0.54
C HIS A 65 -0.49 9.07 -1.02
N VAL A 66 0.19 8.19 -0.28
CA VAL A 66 0.00 6.74 -0.40
C VAL A 66 -1.05 6.34 0.62
N MET A 67 -2.08 5.62 0.18
CA MET A 67 -3.23 5.23 1.01
C MET A 67 -3.55 3.75 0.81
N CYS A 68 -4.01 3.10 1.88
CA CYS A 68 -4.62 1.78 1.79
C CYS A 68 -6.11 1.94 1.45
N ASN A 69 -6.54 1.37 0.33
CA ASN A 69 -7.95 1.23 0.00
C ASN A 69 -8.55 0.10 0.86
N LEU A 70 -9.42 0.49 1.78
CA LEU A 70 -10.14 -0.40 2.70
C LEU A 70 -11.63 -0.53 2.34
N SER A 71 -12.04 -0.02 1.18
CA SER A 71 -13.43 -0.08 0.75
C SER A 71 -13.84 -1.51 0.37
N TYR A 72 -15.01 -1.94 0.85
CA TYR A 72 -15.56 -3.28 0.58
C TYR A 72 -15.95 -3.49 -0.89
N LYS A 73 -16.27 -2.40 -1.61
CA LYS A 73 -16.45 -2.38 -3.05
C LYS A 73 -15.46 -1.40 -3.62
N ASP A 74 -14.79 -1.79 -4.70
CA ASP A 74 -13.91 -0.89 -5.43
C ASP A 74 -14.79 0.20 -6.05
N GLU A 75 -14.70 1.42 -5.52
CA GLU A 75 -15.35 2.59 -6.11
C GLU A 75 -14.58 3.04 -7.36
N THR A 76 -14.26 2.13 -8.27
CA THR A 76 -13.86 2.46 -9.64
C THR A 76 -15.10 2.74 -10.47
N VAL A 77 -15.76 3.87 -10.20
CA VAL A 77 -16.57 4.59 -11.18
C VAL A 77 -16.48 6.07 -10.83
N TYR A 78 -15.60 6.83 -11.50
CA TYR A 78 -15.86 8.16 -12.08
C TYR A 78 -14.73 8.51 -13.05
#